data_AF-A0AAV6YM97-F1
#
_entry.id   AF-A0AAV6YM97-F1
#
_cell.length_a   1.000
_cell.length_b   1.000
_cell.length_c   1.000
_cell.angle_alpha   90.00
_cell.angle_beta   90.00
_cell.angle_gamma   90.00
#
_symmetry.space_group_name_H-M   'P 1'
#
loop_
_entity.id
_entity.type
_entity.pdbx_description
1 polymer ?
#
loop_
_entity_poly.entity_id
_entity_poly.type
_entity_poly.pdbx_seq_one_letter_code
_entity_poly.pdbx_strand_id
1 'polypeptide(L)'
;MLLNVDQCSTHLNFMDPICDFLYHMKYMFTGDSIKDQVEKIIFNLRPALKLRLRFITHISKQEPAAVPPPPPAPPINSGSPAPQANQVPVNVTLPVAQ
;
A
#
# COMPACT_ATOMS: atom_id res chain seq x y z
N MET A 1 -25.22 4.17 20.38
CA MET A 1 -24.80 5.58 20.19
C MET A 1 -24.28 5.82 18.78
N LEU A 2 -22.96 5.77 18.49
CA LEU A 2 -22.44 6.20 17.18
C LEU A 2 -23.11 5.50 15.98
N LEU A 3 -23.31 4.18 16.03
CA LEU A 3 -24.01 3.43 14.98
C LEU A 3 -25.45 3.91 14.72
N ASN A 4 -26.19 4.30 15.77
CA ASN A 4 -27.54 4.87 15.63
C ASN A 4 -27.49 6.23 14.92
N VAL A 5 -26.53 7.09 15.29
CA VAL A 5 -26.34 8.39 14.62
C VAL A 5 -25.93 8.19 13.16
N ASP A 6 -25.07 7.20 12.89
CA ASP A 6 -24.62 6.82 11.55
C ASP A 6 -25.75 6.28 10.66
N GLN A 7 -26.77 5.64 11.24
CA GLN A 7 -27.95 5.15 10.51
C GLN A 7 -29.07 6.21 10.37
N CYS A 8 -29.26 7.08 11.37
CA CYS A 8 -30.32 8.11 11.35
C CYS A 8 -29.90 9.40 10.62
N SER A 9 -28.60 9.68 10.45
CA SER A 9 -28.12 10.93 9.84
C SER A 9 -27.72 10.70 8.38
N THR A 10 -28.29 11.45 7.43
CA THR A 10 -27.87 11.36 6.02
C THR A 10 -26.39 11.71 5.85
N HIS A 11 -25.94 12.78 6.52
CA HIS A 11 -24.55 13.24 6.50
C HIS A 11 -24.00 13.39 7.93
N LEU A 12 -22.70 13.12 8.09
CA LEU A 12 -21.92 13.43 9.29
C LEU A 12 -20.88 14.47 8.88
N ASN A 13 -20.95 15.69 9.44
CA ASN A 13 -20.00 16.76 9.12
C ASN A 13 -18.68 16.63 9.89
N PHE A 14 -18.72 16.06 11.10
CA PHE A 14 -17.58 15.98 12.02
C PHE A 14 -16.99 14.56 12.11
N MET A 15 -16.86 13.87 10.97
CA MET A 15 -16.36 12.49 10.94
C MET A 15 -14.93 12.39 11.49
N ASP A 16 -14.05 13.31 11.12
CA ASP A 16 -12.63 13.26 11.47
C ASP A 16 -12.40 13.50 12.99
N PRO A 17 -12.97 14.52 13.65
CA PRO A 17 -12.90 14.66 15.11
C PRO A 17 -13.49 13.47 15.89
N ILE A 18 -14.53 12.81 15.36
CA ILE A 18 -15.08 11.59 15.97
C ILE A 18 -14.07 10.43 15.86
N CYS A 19 -13.38 10.30 14.73
CA CYS A 19 -12.32 9.31 14.55
C CYS A 19 -11.13 9.57 15.47
N ASP A 20 -10.66 10.82 15.56
CA ASP A 20 -9.53 11.19 16.42
C ASP A 20 -9.83 10.91 17.89
N PHE A 21 -11.04 11.23 18.37
CA PHE A 21 -11.47 10.87 19.73
C PHE A 21 -11.46 9.35 19.96
N LEU A 22 -11.95 8.56 19.00
CA LEU A 22 -11.94 7.09 19.11
C LEU A 22 -10.52 6.51 19.08
N TYR A 23 -9.60 7.09 18.31
CA TYR A 23 -8.17 6.72 18.36
C TYR A 23 -7.53 7.10 19.69
N HIS A 24 -7.83 8.28 20.23
CA HIS A 24 -7.33 8.69 21.55
C HIS A 24 -7.84 7.76 22.66
N MET A 25 -9.14 7.40 22.62
CA MET A 25 -9.73 6.41 23.54
C MET A 25 -9.08 5.03 23.43
N LYS A 26 -8.80 4.56 22.20
CA LYS A 26 -8.09 3.29 21.95
C LYS A 26 -6.73 3.28 22.62
N TYR A 27 -5.89 4.30 22.35
CA TYR A 27 -4.50 4.30 22.78
C TYR A 27 -4.28 4.69 24.25
N MET A 28 -5.15 5.53 24.83
CA MET A 28 -4.98 6.02 26.21
C MET A 28 -5.73 5.20 27.27
N PHE A 29 -6.82 4.52 26.91
CA PHE A 29 -7.72 3.89 27.91
C PHE A 29 -8.06 2.42 27.62
N THR A 30 -8.55 2.08 26.43
CA THR A 30 -9.16 0.75 26.22
C THR A 30 -8.20 -0.30 25.67
N GLY A 31 -7.10 0.11 25.05
CA GLY A 31 -6.23 -0.78 24.29
C GLY A 31 -7.00 -1.65 23.30
N ASP A 32 -6.56 -2.90 23.16
CA ASP A 32 -7.24 -3.93 22.35
C ASP A 32 -8.32 -4.72 23.14
N SER A 33 -8.54 -4.43 24.44
CA SER A 33 -9.42 -5.21 25.32
C SER A 33 -10.89 -5.27 24.89
N ILE A 34 -11.34 -4.34 24.04
CA ILE A 34 -12.69 -4.30 23.46
C ILE A 34 -12.71 -4.46 21.93
N LYS A 35 -11.55 -4.77 21.30
CA LYS A 35 -11.36 -4.81 19.84
C LYS A 35 -12.47 -5.57 19.11
N ASP A 36 -12.78 -6.79 19.58
CA ASP A 36 -13.71 -7.71 18.93
C ASP A 36 -15.16 -7.17 18.87
N GLN A 37 -15.58 -6.41 19.90
CA GLN A 37 -16.87 -5.73 19.93
C GLN A 37 -16.87 -4.47 19.07
N VAL A 38 -15.78 -3.69 19.12
CA VAL A 38 -15.58 -2.49 18.30
C VAL A 38 -15.54 -2.83 16.81
N GLU A 39 -15.00 -4.00 16.45
CA GLU A 39 -14.94 -4.50 15.08
C GLU A 39 -16.32 -4.82 14.51
N LYS A 40 -17.18 -5.48 15.31
CA LYS A 40 -18.59 -5.74 14.95
C LYS A 40 -19.37 -4.43 14.80
N ILE A 41 -19.11 -3.42 15.62
CA ILE A 41 -19.72 -2.08 15.48
C ILE A 41 -19.24 -1.41 14.18
N ILE A 42 -17.92 -1.36 13.94
CA ILE A 42 -17.35 -0.73 12.74
C ILE A 42 -17.81 -1.43 11.46
N PHE A 43 -17.98 -2.75 11.45
CA PHE A 43 -18.53 -3.49 10.32
C PHE A 43 -19.96 -3.05 9.94
N ASN A 44 -20.73 -2.46 10.87
CA ASN A 44 -22.09 -1.96 10.61
C ASN A 44 -22.15 -0.46 10.24
N LEU A 45 -21.03 0.28 10.29
CA LEU A 45 -20.97 1.71 9.93
C LEU A 45 -20.87 1.95 8.41
N ARG A 46 -21.10 3.19 7.96
CA ARG A 46 -20.93 3.62 6.56
C ARG A 46 -19.48 3.46 6.07
N PRO A 47 -19.24 3.21 4.77
CA PRO A 47 -17.89 3.00 4.21
C PRO A 47 -16.89 4.13 4.53
N ALA A 48 -17.33 5.39 4.49
CA ALA A 48 -16.50 6.56 4.78
C ALA A 48 -16.05 6.68 6.26
N LEU A 49 -16.68 5.92 7.17
CA LEU A 49 -16.29 5.85 8.59
C LEU A 49 -15.44 4.61 8.86
N LYS A 50 -15.78 3.46 8.24
CA LYS A 50 -14.94 2.25 8.16
C LYS A 50 -13.51 2.56 7.69
N LEU A 51 -13.37 3.31 6.60
CA LEU A 51 -12.07 3.64 6.01
C LEU A 51 -11.16 4.43 6.97
N ARG A 52 -11.75 5.33 7.76
CA ARG A 52 -11.03 6.12 8.78
C ARG A 52 -10.64 5.28 9.98
N LEU A 53 -11.58 4.49 10.51
CA LEU A 53 -11.39 3.70 11.74
C LEU A 53 -10.63 2.37 11.53
N ARG A 54 -10.17 2.06 10.32
CA ARG A 54 -9.58 0.75 9.94
C ARG A 54 -8.44 0.28 10.85
N PHE A 55 -7.63 1.19 11.38
CA PHE A 55 -6.49 0.86 12.27
C PHE A 55 -6.88 0.77 13.76
N ILE A 56 -8.16 0.97 14.11
CA ILE A 56 -8.67 0.60 15.45
C ILE A 56 -8.81 -0.91 15.54
N THR A 57 -9.29 -1.57 14.47
CA THR A 57 -9.66 -2.99 14.49
C THR A 57 -8.68 -3.90 13.77
N HIS A 58 -8.02 -3.44 12.70
CA HIS A 58 -7.10 -4.29 11.93
C HIS A 58 -5.63 -3.94 12.11
N ILE A 59 -4.88 -5.03 12.30
CA ILE A 59 -3.44 -5.15 12.59
C ILE A 59 -2.59 -4.37 11.58
N SER A 60 -1.49 -3.77 12.06
CA SER A 60 -0.37 -3.31 11.22
C SER A 60 0.36 -4.49 10.57
N LYS A 61 -0.24 -5.07 9.53
CA LYS A 61 0.42 -6.01 8.62
C LYS A 61 0.37 -5.47 7.19
N GLN A 62 1.29 -4.55 6.90
CA GLN A 62 1.93 -4.55 5.59
C GLN A 62 3.23 -5.37 5.70
N GLU A 63 3.05 -6.67 5.90
CA GLU A 63 3.97 -7.64 5.33
C GLU A 63 3.70 -7.58 3.81
N PRO A 64 4.64 -7.10 2.97
CA PRO A 64 4.42 -7.09 1.54
C PRO A 64 4.29 -8.54 1.09
N ALA A 65 3.14 -8.90 0.52
CA ALA A 65 2.90 -10.24 0.00
C ALA A 65 4.05 -10.60 -0.96
N ALA A 66 4.84 -11.61 -0.58
CA ALA A 66 6.06 -11.95 -1.29
C ALA A 66 5.73 -12.31 -2.74
N VAL A 67 6.11 -11.45 -3.68
CA VAL A 67 5.98 -11.73 -5.11
C VAL A 67 6.82 -12.98 -5.36
N PRO A 68 6.22 -14.09 -5.82
CA PRO A 68 7.00 -15.28 -6.12
C PRO A 68 7.99 -14.92 -7.22
N PRO A 69 9.28 -15.29 -7.09
CA PRO A 69 10.28 -14.93 -8.09
C PRO A 69 9.86 -15.48 -9.46
N PRO A 70 10.03 -14.71 -10.54
CA PRO A 70 9.71 -15.20 -11.88
C PRO A 70 10.54 -16.45 -12.19
N PRO A 71 9.99 -17.43 -12.94
CA PRO A 71 10.71 -18.66 -13.24
C PRO A 71 12.02 -18.37 -13.99
N PRO A 72 13.09 -19.14 -13.74
CA PRO A 72 14.36 -18.96 -14.43
C PRO A 72 14.20 -19.14 -15.95
N ALA A 73 14.81 -18.24 -16.72
CA ALA A 73 14.82 -18.34 -18.18
C ALA A 73 15.52 -19.63 -18.64
N PRO A 74 15.12 -20.23 -19.78
CA PRO A 74 15.76 -21.42 -20.30
C PRO A 74 17.23 -21.15 -20.67
N PRO A 75 18.12 -22.14 -20.53
CA PRO A 75 19.54 -21.96 -20.83
C PRO A 75 19.76 -21.72 -22.32
N ILE A 76 20.40 -20.60 -22.67
CA ILE A 76 20.90 -20.36 -24.02
C ILE A 76 22.03 -21.35 -24.29
N ASN A 77 21.83 -22.23 -25.27
CA ASN A 77 22.78 -23.26 -25.64
C ASN A 77 23.99 -22.62 -26.35
N SER A 78 25.15 -22.61 -25.69
CA SER A 78 26.38 -22.02 -26.20
C SER A 78 27.09 -22.97 -27.19
N GLY A 79 26.56 -23.06 -28.41
CA GLY A 79 27.17 -23.73 -29.56
C GLY A 79 27.89 -22.77 -30.51
N SER A 80 29.22 -22.78 -30.50
CA SER A 80 30.13 -22.12 -31.46
C SER A 80 29.94 -22.62 -32.92
N PRO A 81 30.41 -21.93 -33.98
CA PRO A 81 31.52 -20.96 -33.99
C PRO A 81 31.35 -19.66 -34.82
N ALA A 82 32.44 -18.89 -34.86
CA ALA A 82 32.71 -17.72 -35.71
C ALA A 82 32.81 -18.09 -37.23
N PRO A 83 32.97 -17.14 -38.20
CA PRO A 83 33.30 -15.71 -38.05
C PRO A 83 32.50 -14.72 -38.93
N GLN A 84 32.75 -13.42 -38.76
CA GLN A 84 33.19 -12.51 -39.84
C GLN A 84 33.65 -11.15 -39.25
N ALA A 85 34.65 -10.53 -39.86
CA ALA A 85 35.09 -9.16 -39.51
C ALA A 85 34.50 -8.14 -40.48
N ASN A 86 34.10 -6.95 -39.99
CA ASN A 86 34.47 -5.71 -40.67
C ASN A 86 34.45 -4.45 -39.80
N GLN A 87 35.55 -3.71 -39.93
CA GLN A 87 35.80 -2.27 -39.77
C GLN A 87 34.70 -1.34 -39.21
N VAL A 88 35.07 -0.53 -38.21
CA VAL A 88 34.36 0.69 -37.81
C VAL A 88 34.71 1.88 -38.72
N PRO A 89 33.72 2.64 -39.22
CA PRO A 89 33.95 3.96 -39.82
C PRO A 89 33.71 5.07 -38.78
N VAL A 90 34.75 5.43 -38.02
CA VAL A 90 34.75 6.69 -37.23
C VAL A 90 35.27 7.82 -38.10
N ASN A 91 34.47 8.89 -38.28
CA ASN A 91 34.86 10.07 -39.05
C ASN A 91 34.11 11.33 -38.57
N VAL A 92 34.70 12.51 -38.85
CA VAL A 92 34.26 13.87 -38.50
C VAL A 92 34.43 14.20 -37.00
N THR A 93 35.40 14.96 -36.47
CA THR A 93 36.55 15.79 -36.93
C THR A 93 36.43 17.28 -36.55
N LEU A 94 37.07 17.65 -35.42
CA LEU A 94 37.72 18.96 -35.12
C LEU A 94 36.85 20.26 -35.22
N PRO A 95 37.38 21.46 -34.89
CA PRO A 95 38.57 21.83 -34.08
C PRO A 95 38.09 22.26 -32.65
N VAL A 96 38.70 23.12 -31.81
CA VAL A 96 39.91 23.98 -31.83
C VAL A 96 40.45 24.14 -30.38
N ALA A 97 41.48 24.95 -30.15
CA ALA A 97 42.02 25.30 -28.82
C ALA A 97 42.14 26.82 -28.61
N GLN A 98 42.26 27.24 -27.34
CA GLN A 98 43.32 28.13 -26.86
C GLN A 98 43.74 27.70 -25.44
#